data_AF-A0A7S1L4D9-F1
#
_entry.id   AF-A0A7S1L4D9-F1
#
_cell.length_a   1.000
_cell.length_b   1.000
_cell.length_c   1.000
_cell.angle_alpha   90.00
_cell.angle_beta   90.00
_cell.angle_gamma   90.00
#
_symmetry.space_group_name_H-M   'P 1'
#
loop_
_entity.id
_entity.type
_entity.pdbx_description
1 polymer ?
#
loop_
_entity_poly.entity_id
_entity_poly.type
_entity_poly.pdbx_seq_one_letter_code
_entity_poly.pdbx_strand_id
1 'polypeptide(L)'
;AVDQDGSGTLAASEFLRAVRGPLPARRQQLINVAFDCLDRNRSGQLEVSDIQHLYDVSHHPEVLARTMTQDAALEHFLSQFDGAQHDGVVTRKEFSEYYANVSASIDDDDHFEQLMRNAWRSSRSWPTSLAGRGR
;
A
#
# COMPACT_ATOMS: atom_id res chain seq x y z
N ALA A 1 -9.02 18.84 -13.29
CA ALA A 1 -7.73 19.16 -13.94
C ALA A 1 -6.80 17.96 -13.76
N VAL A 2 -6.01 17.63 -14.78
CA VAL A 2 -5.10 16.48 -14.77
C VAL A 2 -3.77 16.79 -14.08
N ASP A 3 -3.37 18.05 -14.07
CA ASP A 3 -2.32 18.63 -13.22
C ASP A 3 -2.94 19.02 -11.88
N GLN A 4 -2.53 18.36 -10.80
CA GLN A 4 -3.04 18.60 -9.44
C GLN A 4 -2.06 19.25 -8.50
N ASP A 5 -0.76 19.14 -8.76
CA ASP A 5 0.23 19.91 -8.02
C ASP A 5 0.41 21.34 -8.58
N GLY A 6 -0.18 21.63 -9.74
CA GLY A 6 -0.11 22.93 -10.40
C GLY A 6 1.27 23.21 -10.98
N SER A 7 2.09 22.17 -11.20
CA SER A 7 3.45 22.30 -11.72
C SER A 7 3.49 22.76 -13.18
N GLY A 8 2.37 22.69 -13.90
CA GLY A 8 2.31 22.95 -15.33
C GLY A 8 2.91 21.81 -16.18
N THR A 9 3.30 20.71 -15.54
CA THR A 9 3.78 19.48 -16.16
C THR A 9 2.96 18.30 -15.68
N LEU A 10 2.76 17.30 -16.52
CA LEU A 10 1.99 16.12 -16.15
C LEU A 10 2.92 15.02 -15.64
N ALA A 11 2.93 14.77 -14.33
CA ALA A 11 3.70 13.65 -13.78
C ALA A 11 3.11 12.31 -14.27
N ALA A 12 3.95 11.27 -14.39
CA ALA A 12 3.48 9.94 -14.83
C ALA A 12 2.37 9.38 -13.92
N SER A 13 2.44 9.65 -12.62
CA SER A 13 1.41 9.32 -11.64
C SER A 13 0.09 10.05 -11.91
N GLU A 14 0.14 11.32 -12.30
CA GLU A 14 -1.03 12.12 -12.66
C GLU A 14 -1.69 11.64 -13.95
N PHE A 15 -0.88 11.30 -14.96
CA PHE A 15 -1.36 10.67 -16.19
C PHE A 15 -2.08 9.35 -15.90
N LEU A 16 -1.44 8.44 -15.17
CA LEU A 16 -2.01 7.14 -14.84
C LEU A 16 -3.30 7.29 -14.03
N ARG A 17 -3.37 8.25 -13.12
CA ARG A 17 -4.59 8.54 -12.37
C ARG A 17 -5.70 9.08 -13.27
N ALA A 18 -5.38 9.94 -14.23
CA ALA A 18 -6.35 10.44 -15.20
C ALA A 18 -6.90 9.33 -16.11
N VAL A 19 -6.05 8.36 -16.48
CA VAL A 19 -6.42 7.23 -17.35
C VAL A 19 -7.20 6.15 -16.61
N ARG A 20 -6.83 5.82 -15.36
CA ARG A 20 -7.44 4.70 -14.63
C ARG A 20 -8.87 4.98 -14.14
N GLY A 21 -9.24 6.25 -13.98
CA GLY A 21 -10.50 6.63 -13.36
C GLY A 21 -10.53 6.51 -11.82
N PRO A 22 -11.70 6.71 -11.19
CA PRO A 22 -11.83 6.71 -9.74
C PRO A 22 -11.67 5.30 -9.15
N LEU A 23 -11.03 5.22 -7.97
CA LEU A 23 -10.91 3.96 -7.24
C LEU A 23 -12.30 3.53 -6.70
N PRO A 24 -12.74 2.28 -6.93
CA PRO A 24 -14.01 1.79 -6.39
C PRO A 24 -14.06 1.85 -4.86
N ALA A 25 -15.21 2.22 -4.30
CA ALA A 25 -15.38 2.42 -2.85
C ALA A 25 -15.04 1.17 -2.01
N ARG A 26 -15.38 -0.03 -2.50
CA ARG A 26 -15.05 -1.30 -1.83
C ARG A 26 -13.53 -1.47 -1.67
N ARG A 27 -12.77 -1.17 -2.74
CA ARG A 27 -11.31 -1.27 -2.73
C ARG A 27 -10.69 -0.19 -1.84
N GLN A 28 -11.23 1.02 -1.85
CA GLN A 28 -10.80 2.08 -0.93
C GLN A 28 -11.00 1.69 0.54
N GLN A 29 -12.11 1.03 0.88
CA GLN A 29 -12.34 0.54 2.24
C GLN A 29 -11.31 -0.52 2.65
N LEU A 30 -10.97 -1.46 1.76
CA LEU A 30 -9.94 -2.46 2.03
C LEU A 30 -8.56 -1.83 2.26
N ILE A 31 -8.21 -0.82 1.47
CA ILE A 31 -6.97 -0.06 1.61
C ILE A 31 -6.93 0.69 2.94
N ASN A 32 -8.04 1.35 3.32
CA ASN A 32 -8.12 2.08 4.59
C ASN A 32 -8.00 1.13 5.79
N VAL A 33 -8.67 -0.02 5.74
CA VAL A 33 -8.58 -1.05 6.79
C VAL A 33 -7.15 -1.59 6.87
N ALA A 34 -6.48 -1.83 5.74
CA ALA A 34 -5.08 -2.25 5.75
C ALA A 34 -4.18 -1.23 6.44
N PHE A 35 -4.33 0.05 6.07
CA PHE A 35 -3.57 1.14 6.67
C PHE A 35 -3.80 1.22 8.18
N ASP A 36 -5.06 1.18 8.63
CA ASP A 36 -5.41 1.23 10.06
C ASP A 36 -4.85 0.03 10.84
N CYS A 37 -4.69 -1.12 10.17
CA CYS A 37 -4.09 -2.31 10.77
C CYS A 37 -2.55 -2.22 10.86
N LEU A 38 -1.93 -1.44 9.98
CA LEU A 38 -0.50 -1.19 9.95
C LEU A 38 -0.11 -0.08 10.93
N ASP A 39 -0.86 1.03 10.96
CA ASP A 39 -0.64 2.23 11.81
C ASP A 39 -1.05 1.97 13.28
N ARG A 40 -0.22 1.20 14.01
CA ARG A 40 -0.54 0.76 15.37
C ARG A 40 -0.53 1.90 16.38
N ASN A 41 0.39 2.86 16.19
CA ASN A 41 0.51 4.03 17.05
C ASN A 41 -0.54 5.10 16.74
N ARG A 42 -1.31 4.94 15.64
CA ARG A 42 -2.32 5.90 15.14
C ARG A 42 -1.71 7.27 14.85
N SER A 43 -0.46 7.29 14.37
CA SER A 43 0.23 8.51 13.97
C SER A 43 -0.32 9.10 12.67
N GLY A 44 -1.08 8.31 11.90
CA GLY A 44 -1.56 8.67 10.56
C GLY A 44 -0.52 8.44 9.46
N GLN A 45 0.64 7.87 9.80
CA GLN A 45 1.78 7.60 8.93
C GLN A 45 2.32 6.20 9.24
N LEU A 46 2.91 5.53 8.25
CA LEU A 46 3.57 4.25 8.44
C LEU A 46 5.08 4.43 8.42
N GLU A 47 5.75 3.92 9.44
CA GLU A 47 7.20 3.84 9.55
C GLU A 47 7.67 2.40 9.44
N VAL A 48 8.99 2.19 9.28
CA VAL A 48 9.63 0.86 9.34
C VAL A 48 9.20 0.11 10.61
N SER A 49 9.08 0.85 11.72
CA SER A 49 8.71 0.30 13.03
C SER A 49 7.30 -0.30 13.08
N ASP A 50 6.38 0.19 12.23
CA ASP A 50 5.01 -0.31 12.12
C ASP A 50 4.94 -1.61 11.30
N ILE A 51 5.75 -1.71 10.25
CA ILE A 51 5.69 -2.83 9.28
C ILE A 51 6.64 -3.99 9.59
N GLN A 52 7.73 -3.75 10.33
CA GLN A 52 8.74 -4.77 10.67
C GLN A 52 8.14 -6.01 11.37
N HIS A 53 7.02 -5.83 12.08
CA HIS A 53 6.34 -6.89 12.81
C HIS A 53 5.28 -7.64 11.98
N LEU A 54 5.03 -7.18 10.76
CA LEU A 54 3.97 -7.67 9.88
C LEU A 54 4.52 -8.32 8.62
N TYR A 55 5.73 -7.92 8.21
CA TYR A 55 6.39 -8.42 7.02
C TYR A 55 7.66 -9.18 7.40
N ASP A 56 7.61 -10.51 7.27
CA ASP A 56 8.78 -11.36 7.48
C ASP A 56 9.70 -11.32 6.25
N VAL A 57 10.69 -10.43 6.30
CA VAL A 57 11.75 -10.28 5.28
C VAL A 57 12.87 -11.31 5.42
N SER A 58 12.82 -12.23 6.39
CA SER A 58 13.87 -13.23 6.59
C SER A 58 14.06 -14.16 5.40
N HIS A 59 13.05 -14.27 4.54
CA HIS A 59 13.08 -15.03 3.30
C HIS A 59 13.43 -14.21 2.06
N HIS A 60 13.72 -12.91 2.19
CA HIS A 60 14.12 -12.08 1.05
C HIS A 60 15.49 -12.56 0.51
N PRO A 61 15.65 -12.79 -0.80
CA PRO A 61 16.88 -13.37 -1.37
C PRO A 61 18.16 -12.63 -0.97
N GLU A 62 18.12 -11.30 -0.93
CA GLU A 62 19.27 -10.46 -0.54
C GLU A 62 19.53 -10.43 0.97
N VAL A 63 18.50 -10.64 1.79
CA VAL A 63 18.64 -10.78 3.25
C VAL A 63 19.26 -12.14 3.58
N LEU A 64 18.82 -13.20 2.91
CA LEU A 64 19.40 -14.55 3.01
C LEU A 64 20.85 -14.57 2.53
N ALA A 65 21.17 -13.82 1.48
CA ALA A 65 22.53 -13.65 0.97
C ALA A 65 23.42 -12.77 1.86
N ARG A 66 22.88 -12.17 2.94
CA ARG A 66 23.54 -11.19 3.82
C ARG A 66 24.09 -9.97 3.07
N THR A 67 23.55 -9.67 1.90
CA THR A 67 23.89 -8.49 1.11
C THR A 67 23.01 -7.29 1.46
N MET A 68 21.89 -7.53 2.16
CA MET A 68 20.97 -6.52 2.65
C MET A 68 20.52 -6.84 4.09
N THR A 69 20.35 -5.82 4.94
CA THR A 69 19.77 -6.01 6.29
C THR A 69 18.25 -6.10 6.22
N GLN A 70 17.61 -6.63 7.27
CA GLN A 70 16.15 -6.67 7.35
C GLN A 70 15.54 -5.27 7.30
N ASP A 71 16.12 -4.33 8.05
CA ASP A 71 15.69 -2.93 8.06
C ASP A 71 15.82 -2.29 6.67
N ALA A 72 16.94 -2.50 5.96
CA ALA A 72 17.11 -1.98 4.60
C ALA A 72 16.12 -2.61 3.61
N ALA A 73 15.75 -3.89 3.79
CA ALA A 73 14.73 -4.53 2.97
C ALA A 73 13.33 -3.94 3.24
N LEU A 74 13.05 -3.58 4.49
CA LEU A 74 11.79 -2.94 4.89
C LEU A 74 11.74 -1.46 4.45
N GLU A 75 12.84 -0.73 4.54
CA GLU A 75 13.00 0.62 4.00
C GLU A 75 12.83 0.63 2.48
N HIS A 76 13.48 -0.30 1.77
CA HIS A 76 13.30 -0.46 0.33
C HIS A 76 11.85 -0.84 -0.03
N PHE A 77 11.18 -1.60 0.82
CA PHE A 77 9.76 -1.90 0.63
C PHE A 77 8.89 -0.67 0.84
N LEU A 78 9.11 0.12 1.89
CA LEU A 78 8.39 1.39 2.12
C LEU A 78 8.64 2.40 1.02
N SER A 79 9.87 2.46 0.48
CA SER A 79 10.19 3.36 -0.62
C SER A 79 9.43 3.06 -1.91
N GLN A 80 8.80 1.88 -2.04
CA GLN A 80 7.88 1.59 -3.15
C GLN A 80 6.55 2.35 -3.02
N PHE A 81 6.17 2.73 -1.80
CA PHE A 81 4.96 3.50 -1.51
C PHE A 81 5.26 4.99 -1.32
N ASP A 82 6.45 5.33 -0.83
CA ASP A 82 6.94 6.69 -0.62
C ASP A 82 6.99 7.42 -1.97
N GLY A 83 6.05 8.34 -2.15
CA GLY A 83 5.68 8.87 -3.46
C GLY A 83 6.73 9.81 -4.02
N ALA A 84 6.47 11.12 -3.90
CA ALA A 84 7.38 12.15 -4.41
C ALA A 84 8.27 12.76 -3.31
N GLN A 85 7.95 12.51 -2.04
CA GLN A 85 8.60 13.19 -0.91
C GLN A 85 9.83 12.45 -0.40
N HIS A 86 9.90 11.13 -0.53
CA HIS A 86 11.06 10.31 -0.15
C HIS A 86 11.53 10.61 1.28
N ASP A 87 10.57 10.80 2.19
CA ASP A 87 10.82 11.21 3.58
C ASP A 87 10.90 10.03 4.55
N GLY A 88 10.80 8.80 4.05
CA GLY A 88 10.93 7.57 4.84
C GLY A 88 9.70 7.22 5.66
N VAL A 89 8.60 7.95 5.45
CA VAL A 89 7.29 7.65 6.02
C VAL A 89 6.29 7.47 4.88
N VAL A 90 5.23 6.70 5.13
CA VAL A 90 4.18 6.50 4.13
C VAL A 90 2.88 7.04 4.68
N THR A 91 2.40 8.13 4.09
CA THR A 91 1.10 8.69 4.44
C THR A 91 -0.05 7.83 3.91
N ARG A 92 -1.24 7.96 4.50
CA ARG A 92 -2.44 7.29 3.97
C ARG A 92 -2.71 7.63 2.51
N LYS A 93 -2.39 8.86 2.11
CA LYS A 93 -2.58 9.32 0.73
C LYS A 93 -1.67 8.53 -0.21
N GLU A 94 -0.38 8.44 0.10
CA GLU A 94 0.60 7.72 -0.72
C GLU A 94 0.30 6.23 -0.79
N PHE A 95 -0.03 5.62 0.35
CA PHE A 95 -0.47 4.23 0.40
C PHE A 95 -1.71 3.98 -0.48
N SER A 96 -2.68 4.89 -0.43
CA SER A 96 -3.89 4.80 -1.26
C SER A 96 -3.61 5.04 -2.73
N GLU A 97 -2.71 5.95 -3.09
CA GLU A 97 -2.33 6.22 -4.47
C GLU A 97 -1.62 5.02 -5.10
N TYR A 98 -0.68 4.42 -4.37
CA TYR A 98 -0.01 3.18 -4.75
C TYR A 98 -1.02 2.06 -5.03
N TYR A 99 -1.86 1.73 -4.04
CA TYR A 99 -2.80 0.62 -4.18
C TYR A 99 -3.86 0.86 -5.23
N ALA A 100 -4.14 2.11 -5.54
CA ALA A 100 -5.10 2.41 -6.56
C ALA A 100 -4.49 2.30 -7.98
N ASN A 101 -3.17 2.38 -8.13
CA ASN A 101 -2.48 1.96 -9.36
C ASN A 101 -2.47 0.43 -9.50
N VAL A 102 -2.21 -0.29 -8.41
CA VAL A 102 -2.34 -1.77 -8.39
C VAL A 102 -3.78 -2.21 -8.67
N SER A 103 -4.76 -1.48 -8.15
CA SER A 103 -6.17 -1.73 -8.43
C SER A 103 -6.49 -1.58 -9.93
N ALA A 104 -5.85 -0.64 -10.62
CA ALA A 104 -6.12 -0.40 -12.03
C ALA A 104 -5.60 -1.52 -12.95
N SER A 105 -4.67 -2.35 -12.47
CA SER A 105 -4.20 -3.54 -13.20
C SER A 105 -4.97 -4.82 -12.84
N ILE A 106 -5.97 -4.74 -11.97
CA ILE A 106 -6.76 -5.88 -11.51
C ILE A 106 -8.24 -5.62 -11.81
N ASP A 107 -8.79 -6.38 -12.76
CA ASP A 107 -10.19 -6.22 -13.17
C ASP A 107 -11.17 -6.68 -12.07
N ASP A 108 -10.88 -7.79 -11.40
CA ASP A 108 -11.80 -8.44 -10.46
C ASP A 108 -11.61 -7.96 -9.00
N ASP A 109 -12.71 -7.53 -8.37
CA ASP A 109 -12.69 -7.01 -7.00
C ASP A 109 -12.32 -8.08 -5.96
N ASP A 110 -12.72 -9.33 -6.18
CA ASP A 110 -12.42 -10.42 -5.24
C ASP A 110 -10.94 -10.81 -5.34
N HIS A 111 -10.35 -10.74 -6.52
CA HIS A 111 -8.92 -10.89 -6.72
C HIS A 111 -8.14 -9.77 -6.02
N PHE A 112 -8.58 -8.51 -6.13
CA PHE A 112 -7.98 -7.40 -5.39
C PHE A 112 -8.09 -7.62 -3.87
N GLU A 113 -9.26 -8.06 -3.39
CA GLU A 113 -9.46 -8.36 -1.97
C GLU A 113 -8.56 -9.51 -1.49
N GLN A 114 -8.42 -10.57 -2.29
CA GLN A 114 -7.51 -11.67 -1.99
C GLN A 114 -6.05 -11.20 -1.94
N LEU A 115 -5.62 -10.33 -2.85
CA LEU A 115 -4.30 -9.72 -2.82
C LEU A 115 -4.09 -8.93 -1.52
N MET A 116 -5.02 -8.03 -1.18
CA MET A 116 -4.94 -7.23 0.05
C MET A 116 -4.91 -8.09 1.30
N ARG A 117 -5.75 -9.13 1.35
CA ARG A 117 -5.73 -10.10 2.45
C ARG A 117 -4.39 -10.81 2.49
N ASN A 118 -3.91 -11.40 1.40
CA ASN A 118 -2.67 -12.16 1.43
C ASN A 118 -1.46 -11.29 1.81
N ALA A 119 -1.42 -10.03 1.36
CA ALA A 119 -0.37 -9.08 1.71
C ALA A 119 -0.40 -8.69 3.20
N TRP A 120 -1.59 -8.54 3.81
CA TRP A 120 -1.73 -7.90 5.12
C TRP A 120 -2.38 -8.76 6.22
N ARG A 121 -2.75 -10.01 5.92
CA ARG A 121 -3.47 -10.95 6.83
C ARG A 121 -2.66 -11.38 8.05
N SER A 122 -1.35 -11.22 8.03
CA SER A 122 -0.50 -11.43 9.22
C SER A 122 -0.73 -10.35 10.28
N SER A 123 -1.43 -9.25 9.95
CA SER A 123 -1.87 -8.26 10.92
C SER A 123 -3.03 -8.80 11.76
N ARG A 124 -2.79 -8.91 13.07
CA ARG A 124 -3.71 -9.41 14.10
C ARG A 124 -5.04 -8.62 14.19
N SER A 125 -5.15 -7.50 13.50
CA SER A 125 -6.32 -6.60 13.45
C SER A 125 -7.14 -6.67 12.16
N TRP A 126 -6.78 -7.50 11.16
CA TRP A 126 -7.57 -7.59 9.92
C TRP A 126 -8.99 -8.13 10.20
N PRO A 127 -10.07 -7.37 9.91
CA PRO A 127 -11.43 -7.79 10.20
C PRO A 127 -11.82 -9.00 9.34
N THR A 128 -12.21 -10.09 9.99
CA THR A 128 -12.63 -11.33 9.31
C THR A 128 -13.98 -11.18 8.58
N SER A 129 -14.73 -10.10 8.82
CA SER A 129 -16.14 -9.96 8.40
C SER A 129 -16.43 -9.09 7.18
N LEU A 130 -15.44 -8.67 6.39
CA LEU A 130 -15.71 -8.01 5.09
C LEU A 130 -16.17 -8.97 3.98
N ALA A 131 -16.22 -10.28 4.28
CA ALA A 131 -16.81 -11.28 3.40
C ALA A 131 -18.31 -11.02 3.26
N GLY A 132 -18.68 -10.23 2.25
CA GLY A 132 -20.03 -10.23 1.71
C GLY A 132 -20.42 -11.67 1.42
N ARG A 133 -21.40 -12.18 2.15
CA ARG A 133 -22.12 -13.38 1.76
C ARG A 133 -22.95 -13.02 0.53
N GLY A 134 -22.34 -13.12 -0.64
CA GLY A 134 -23.07 -13.32 -1.89
C GLY A 134 -23.44 -14.79 -1.99
N ARG A 135 -24.70 -15.11 -1.69
CA ARG A 135 -25.41 -16.22 -2.33
C ARG A 135 -26.37 -15.62 -3.32
#